data_AF-A0A370L5A6-F1
#
_entry.id   AF-A0A370L5A6-F1
#
_cell.length_a   1.000
_cell.length_b   1.000
_cell.length_c   1.000
_cell.angle_alpha   90.00
_cell.angle_beta   90.00
_cell.angle_gamma   90.00
#
_symmetry.space_group_name_H-M   'P 1'
#
loop_
_entity.id
_entity.type
_entity.pdbx_description
1 polymer ?
#
loop_
_entity_poly.entity_id
_entity_poly.type
_entity_poly.pdbx_seq_one_letter_code
_entity_poly.pdbx_strand_id
1 'polypeptide(L)'
;MEQVQKRGLARLMLRWPAQRAELRRRFAQDPRLVELCEAYETACEAAAYWTKSPAPVGPERAEEYRALITATEQDILIRIS
;
A
#
# COMPACT_ATOMS: atom_id res chain seq x y z
N MET A 1 9.25 9.11 -7.19
CA MET A 1 8.44 7.89 -7.37
C MET A 1 9.13 6.68 -6.73
N GLU A 2 10.40 6.38 -7.04
CA GLU A 2 11.12 5.20 -6.47
C GLU A 2 11.11 5.10 -4.93
N GLN A 3 11.15 6.24 -4.21
CA GLN A 3 11.11 6.26 -2.76
C GLN A 3 9.74 5.81 -2.19
N VAL A 4 8.64 6.19 -2.84
CA VAL A 4 7.27 5.83 -2.42
C VAL A 4 7.04 4.33 -2.61
N GLN A 5 7.51 3.80 -3.73
CA GLN A 5 7.49 2.36 -4.04
C GLN A 5 8.23 1.54 -2.96
N LYS A 6 9.45 1.95 -2.60
CA LYS A 6 10.25 1.25 -1.57
C LYS A 6 9.61 1.34 -0.18
N ARG A 7 8.95 2.46 0.16
CA ARG A 7 8.21 2.61 1.42
C ARG A 7 6.99 1.69 1.47
N GLY A 8 6.25 1.61 0.38
CA GLY A 8 5.13 0.67 0.25
C GLY A 8 5.57 -0.78 0.43
N LEU A 9 6.65 -1.19 -0.25
CA LEU A 9 7.24 -2.51 -0.07
C LEU A 9 7.64 -2.77 1.38
N ALA A 10 8.32 -1.83 2.03
CA ALA A 10 8.75 -1.98 3.42
C ALA A 10 7.55 -2.13 4.36
N ARG A 11 6.49 -1.35 4.18
CA ARG A 11 5.26 -1.43 4.98
C ARG A 11 4.54 -2.77 4.77
N LEU A 12 4.48 -3.28 3.54
CA LEU A 12 3.91 -4.62 3.25
C LEU A 12 4.75 -5.74 3.88
N MET A 13 6.09 -5.64 3.84
CA MET A 13 6.98 -6.59 4.50
C MET A 13 6.86 -6.60 6.03
N LEU A 14 6.48 -5.48 6.64
CA LEU A 14 6.15 -5.41 8.06
C LEU A 14 4.79 -6.06 8.35
N ARG A 15 3.80 -5.84 7.48
CA ARG A 15 2.45 -6.40 7.59
C ARG A 15 2.42 -7.92 7.37
N TRP A 16 3.22 -8.42 6.43
CA TRP A 16 3.23 -9.80 5.95
C TRP A 16 4.62 -10.42 6.06
N PRO A 17 5.07 -10.74 7.29
CA PRO A 17 6.44 -11.21 7.52
C PRO A 17 6.75 -12.53 6.80
N ALA A 18 5.76 -13.42 6.63
CA ALA A 18 5.94 -14.70 5.94
C ALA A 18 6.17 -14.52 4.42
N GLN A 19 5.68 -13.43 3.84
CA GLN A 19 5.75 -13.13 2.41
C GLN A 19 6.97 -12.25 2.04
N ARG A 20 7.83 -11.90 2.99
CA ARG A 20 8.96 -10.96 2.78
C ARG A 20 9.88 -11.35 1.62
N ALA A 21 10.26 -12.62 1.55
CA ALA A 21 11.18 -13.11 0.53
C ALA A 21 10.55 -12.96 -0.86
N GLU A 22 9.28 -13.33 -0.98
CA GLU A 22 8.55 -13.29 -2.24
C GLU A 22 8.23 -11.85 -2.68
N LEU A 23 7.81 -10.98 -1.77
CA LEU A 23 7.64 -9.55 -2.01
C LEU A 23 8.91 -8.92 -2.59
N ARG A 24 10.08 -9.17 -1.98
CA ARG A 24 11.36 -8.62 -2.48
C ARG A 24 11.72 -9.17 -3.86
N ARG A 25 11.54 -10.49 -4.05
CA ARG A 25 11.85 -11.15 -5.32
C ARG A 25 11.00 -10.60 -6.46
N ARG A 26 9.68 -10.56 -6.26
CA ARG A 26 8.72 -10.06 -7.26
C ARG A 26 8.91 -8.57 -7.51
N PHE A 27 9.18 -7.77 -6.49
CA PHE A 27 9.37 -6.33 -6.66
C PHE A 27 10.52 -6.00 -7.62
N ALA A 28 11.58 -6.83 -7.64
CA ALA A 28 12.69 -6.64 -8.57
C ALA A 28 12.38 -7.09 -10.02
N GLN A 29 11.32 -7.85 -10.25
CA GLN A 29 11.03 -8.54 -11.51
C GLN A 29 9.71 -8.11 -12.15
N ASP A 30 8.82 -7.49 -11.38
CA ASP A 30 7.44 -7.23 -11.77
C ASP A 30 7.10 -5.74 -11.63
N PRO A 31 7.16 -4.97 -12.74
CA PRO A 31 6.84 -3.54 -12.74
C PRO A 31 5.44 -3.23 -12.20
N ARG A 32 4.48 -4.14 -12.41
CA ARG A 32 3.11 -3.93 -11.91
C ARG A 32 3.05 -4.06 -10.39
N LEU A 33 3.86 -4.92 -9.78
CA LEU A 33 3.96 -4.97 -8.32
C LEU A 33 4.59 -3.67 -7.77
N VAL A 34 5.56 -3.10 -8.48
CA VAL A 34 6.16 -1.80 -8.11
C VAL A 34 5.09 -0.70 -8.07
N GLU A 35 4.24 -0.63 -9.09
CA GLU A 35 3.09 0.30 -9.13
C GLU A 35 2.10 0.05 -7.98
N LEU A 36 1.80 -1.21 -7.66
CA LEU A 36 0.92 -1.55 -6.54
C LEU A 36 1.51 -1.15 -5.18
N CYS A 37 2.84 -1.28 -5.00
CA CYS A 37 3.51 -0.80 -3.79
C CYS A 37 3.42 0.74 -3.67
N GLU A 38 3.53 1.47 -4.79
CA GLU A 38 3.33 2.92 -4.81
C GLU A 38 1.89 3.29 -4.43
N ALA A 39 0.91 2.69 -5.10
CA ALA A 39 -0.51 2.92 -4.83
C ALA A 39 -0.86 2.63 -3.37
N TYR A 40 -0.34 1.53 -2.82
CA TYR A 40 -0.52 1.16 -1.42
C TYR A 40 0.05 2.22 -0.47
N GLU A 41 1.27 2.71 -0.68
CA GLU A 41 1.85 3.74 0.17
C GLU A 41 1.09 5.07 0.06
N THR A 42 0.71 5.48 -1.15
CA THR A 42 -0.07 6.70 -1.36
C THR A 42 -1.44 6.63 -0.66
N ALA A 43 -2.14 5.50 -0.74
CA ALA A 43 -3.40 5.30 -0.04
C ALA A 43 -3.20 5.32 1.49
N CYS A 44 -2.10 4.73 1.99
CA CYS A 44 -1.74 4.79 3.40
C CYS A 44 -1.49 6.22 3.89
N GLU A 45 -0.73 7.02 3.14
CA GLU A 45 -0.48 8.43 3.47
C GLU A 45 -1.76 9.25 3.44
N ALA A 46 -2.63 9.03 2.44
CA ALA A 46 -3.90 9.72 2.33
C ALA A 46 -4.86 9.36 3.46
N ALA A 47 -5.00 8.08 3.83
CA ALA A 47 -5.80 7.65 4.97
C ALA A 47 -5.29 8.29 6.28
N ALA A 48 -3.97 8.32 6.48
CA ALA A 48 -3.35 8.93 7.65
C ALA A 48 -3.54 10.45 7.70
N TYR A 49 -3.48 11.12 6.54
CA TYR A 49 -3.77 12.55 6.42
C TYR A 49 -5.22 12.86 6.79
N TRP A 50 -6.19 12.18 6.17
CA TRP A 50 -7.60 12.44 6.38
C TRP A 50 -8.09 12.08 7.78
N THR A 51 -7.50 11.06 8.41
CA THR A 51 -7.74 10.72 9.82
C THR A 51 -7.39 11.88 10.77
N LYS A 52 -6.39 12.71 10.41
CA LYS A 52 -5.94 13.85 11.20
C LYS A 52 -6.56 15.18 10.74
N SER A 53 -7.30 15.17 9.64
CA SER A 53 -7.86 16.38 9.05
C SER A 53 -9.00 16.92 9.93
N PRO A 54 -9.04 18.23 10.20
CA PRO A 54 -10.17 18.85 10.92
C PRO A 54 -11.40 19.02 10.02
N ALA A 55 -11.29 18.70 8.72
CA ALA A 55 -12.40 18.82 7.79
C ALA A 55 -13.53 17.83 8.16
N PRO A 56 -14.81 18.24 8.08
CA PRO A 56 -15.95 17.36 8.37
C PRO A 56 -15.98 16.09 7.50
N VAL A 57 -15.45 16.17 6.27
CA VAL A 57 -15.34 15.04 5.33
C VAL A 57 -14.16 14.09 5.65
N GLY A 58 -13.30 14.45 6.61
CA GLY A 58 -12.10 13.69 6.94
C GLY A 58 -12.35 12.22 7.31
N PRO A 59 -13.30 11.91 8.19
CA PRO A 59 -13.64 10.52 8.52
C PRO A 59 -14.09 9.70 7.30
N GLU A 60 -14.92 10.27 6.42
CA GLU A 60 -15.41 9.60 5.21
C GLU A 60 -14.25 9.32 4.23
N ARG A 61 -13.41 10.34 3.95
CA ARG A 61 -12.22 10.16 3.09
C ARG A 61 -11.24 9.14 3.67
N ALA A 62 -11.02 9.16 4.97
CA ALA A 62 -10.14 8.18 5.61
C ALA A 62 -10.64 6.74 5.38
N GLU A 63 -11.95 6.53 5.42
CA GLU A 63 -12.55 5.22 5.17
C GLU A 63 -12.46 4.80 3.70
N GLU A 64 -12.68 5.73 2.76
CA GLU A 64 -12.46 5.47 1.32
C GLU A 64 -11.02 5.00 1.05
N TYR A 65 -10.02 5.70 1.61
CA TYR A 65 -8.62 5.29 1.43
C TYR A 65 -8.29 3.97 2.14
N ARG A 66 -8.94 3.65 3.26
CA ARG A 66 -8.79 2.32 3.89
C ARG A 66 -9.34 1.21 3.01
N ALA A 67 -10.48 1.42 2.36
CA ALA A 67 -11.01 0.48 1.38
C ALA A 67 -10.04 0.27 0.21
N LEU A 68 -9.42 1.35 -0.30
CA LEU A 68 -8.38 1.27 -1.33
C LEU A 68 -7.13 0.50 -0.87
N ILE A 69 -6.70 0.71 0.38
CA ILE A 69 -5.59 -0.06 0.98
C ILE A 69 -5.93 -1.56 0.95
N THR A 70 -7.12 -1.95 1.43
CA THR A 70 -7.53 -3.37 1.44
C THR A 70 -7.64 -3.97 0.04
N ALA A 71 -8.20 -3.24 -0.92
CA ALA A 71 -8.28 -3.71 -2.31
C ALA A 71 -6.87 -3.88 -2.93
N THR A 72 -5.99 -2.91 -2.72
CA THR A 72 -4.60 -2.98 -3.21
C THR A 72 -3.84 -4.13 -2.56
N GLU A 73 -4.08 -4.39 -1.27
CA GLU A 73 -3.50 -5.54 -0.57
C GLU A 73 -3.91 -6.87 -1.21
N GLN A 74 -5.18 -7.02 -1.58
CA GLN A 74 -5.69 -8.22 -2.25
C GLN A 74 -5.03 -8.42 -3.62
N ASP A 75 -4.94 -7.36 -4.43
CA ASP A 75 -4.27 -7.41 -5.74
C ASP A 75 -2.81 -7.84 -5.61
N ILE A 76 -2.10 -7.33 -4.60
CA ILE A 76 -0.71 -7.71 -4.32
C ILE A 76 -0.64 -9.18 -3.94
N LEU A 77 -1.48 -9.64 -3.00
CA LEU A 77 -1.48 -11.03 -2.53
C LEU A 77 -1.74 -12.02 -3.67
N ILE A 78 -2.71 -11.73 -4.55
CA ILE A 78 -2.99 -12.53 -5.75
C ILE A 78 -1.74 -12.63 -6.64
N ARG A 79 -0.98 -11.54 -6.75
CA ARG A 79 0.17 -11.44 -7.65
C ARG A 79 1.45 -12.08 -7.12
N ILE A 80 1.59 -12.20 -5.80
CA ILE A 80 2.74 -12.83 -5.15
C ILE A 80 2.48 -14.26 -4.68
N SER A 81 1.23 -14.72 -4.74
CA SER A 81 0.90 -16.14 -4.56
C SER A 81 1.45 -16.98 -5.72
#